data_AF-A0A3S1NPW6-F1
#
_entry.id   AF-A0A3S1NPW6-F1
#
_cell.length_a   1.000
_cell.length_b   1.000
_cell.length_c   1.000
_cell.angle_alpha   90.00
_cell.angle_beta   90.00
_cell.angle_gamma   90.00
#
_symmetry.space_group_name_H-M   'P 1'
#
loop_
_entity.id
_entity.type
_entity.pdbx_description
1 polymer ?
#
loop_
_entity_poly.entity_id
_entity_poly.type
_entity_poly.pdbx_seq_one_letter_code
_entity_poly.pdbx_strand_id
1 'polypeptide(L)'
;HVTAETGGAGLVTGFYEPEAEASPVLTDRFTVPLLSRPADLVDVDDANRPSGMDPYLAFARPAPDGLAEYFDRGAIERGALAGKGLEIAWLADKVDAFFIHVQGAARLKMTDGRLCRVTYAAKSGQRFTGPGKVLSELGEIPLAKVTMQSIRAWFRAHPDRVDEILWQNRSYIFFREAAVDDAALGPIAAAKVPLTPGRSVAVDRLLHTFGTPFYIDAPTLAAFGDGPFRRLMIAQDTGSAITGPARGDLFAGSGAAAGEIAGVVRNAADFYALIPRQLVSRPLP
;
A
#
# COMPACT_ATOMS: atom_id res chain seq x y z
N HIS A 1 -1.46 -24.54 -10.82
CA HIS A 1 -0.21 -23.77 -10.94
C HIS A 1 -0.54 -22.49 -11.66
N VAL A 2 -0.12 -21.34 -11.13
CA VAL A 2 -0.39 -20.02 -11.70
C VAL A 2 0.90 -19.54 -12.37
N THR A 3 0.85 -19.36 -13.68
CA THR A 3 2.02 -18.95 -14.48
C THR A 3 2.12 -17.44 -14.55
N ALA A 4 3.33 -16.89 -14.47
CA ALA A 4 3.58 -15.49 -14.81
C ALA A 4 3.29 -15.24 -16.30
N GLU A 5 2.89 -14.03 -16.66
CA GLU A 5 2.66 -13.62 -18.07
C GLU A 5 3.90 -13.82 -18.95
N THR A 6 5.09 -13.67 -18.37
CA THR A 6 6.38 -13.82 -19.05
C THR A 6 6.84 -15.29 -19.17
N GLY A 7 6.06 -16.25 -18.67
CA GLY A 7 6.41 -17.68 -18.69
C GLY A 7 7.48 -18.12 -17.68
N GLY A 8 7.96 -17.21 -16.83
CA GLY A 8 8.92 -17.49 -15.74
C GLY A 8 8.26 -17.68 -14.37
N ALA A 9 9.10 -17.70 -13.32
CA ALA A 9 8.63 -17.70 -11.94
C ALA A 9 7.88 -16.40 -11.61
N GLY A 10 6.94 -16.49 -10.68
CA GLY A 10 6.30 -15.33 -10.09
C GLY A 10 7.24 -14.50 -9.22
N LEU A 11 6.73 -13.40 -8.66
CA LEU A 11 7.49 -12.50 -7.80
C LEU A 11 6.72 -12.21 -6.51
N VAL A 12 7.39 -12.43 -5.37
CA VAL A 12 6.93 -11.96 -4.06
C VAL A 12 7.76 -10.78 -3.56
N THR A 13 7.06 -9.81 -2.98
CA THR A 13 7.61 -8.72 -2.15
C THR A 13 7.04 -8.82 -0.73
N GLY A 14 7.43 -7.93 0.17
CA GLY A 14 6.88 -7.88 1.54
C GLY A 14 6.31 -6.51 1.87
N PHE A 15 5.24 -6.52 2.67
CA PHE A 15 4.63 -5.32 3.26
C PHE A 15 4.30 -5.56 4.74
N TYR A 16 4.09 -4.50 5.49
CA TYR A 16 3.87 -4.56 6.94
C TYR A 16 3.00 -3.39 7.40
N GLU A 17 2.50 -3.46 8.63
CA GLU A 17 1.82 -2.35 9.28
C GLU A 17 2.82 -1.54 10.12
N PRO A 18 3.21 -0.32 9.69
CA PRO A 18 4.15 0.52 10.42
C PRO A 18 3.57 1.02 11.74
N GLU A 19 4.47 1.29 12.69
CA GLU A 19 4.18 2.02 13.91
C GLU A 19 4.81 3.41 13.83
N ALA A 20 4.04 4.45 14.16
CA ALA A 20 4.53 5.83 14.18
C ALA A 20 3.98 6.61 15.38
N GLU A 21 4.76 7.56 15.90
CA GLU A 21 4.26 8.55 16.85
C GLU A 21 3.41 9.59 16.12
N ALA A 22 2.26 9.94 16.68
CA ALA A 22 1.39 10.95 16.09
C ALA A 22 0.70 11.82 17.16
N SER A 23 0.26 13.02 16.77
CA SER A 23 -0.48 13.94 17.62
C SER A 23 -1.93 14.08 17.13
N PRO A 24 -2.93 14.16 18.01
CA PRO A 24 -4.31 14.46 17.60
C PRO A 24 -4.48 15.91 17.14
N VAL A 25 -3.50 16.78 17.43
CA VAL A 25 -3.53 18.21 17.08
C VAL A 25 -2.21 18.62 16.42
N LEU A 26 -2.28 19.63 15.56
CA LEU A 26 -1.10 20.29 14.98
C LEU A 26 -0.25 20.91 16.10
N THR A 27 1.06 20.67 16.05
CA THR A 27 2.05 21.28 16.97
C THR A 27 3.33 21.63 16.20
N ASP A 28 4.28 22.31 16.84
CA ASP A 28 5.58 22.64 16.23
C ASP A 28 6.35 21.39 15.75
N ARG A 29 6.16 20.24 16.43
CA ARG A 29 6.80 18.96 16.07
C ARG A 29 5.96 18.14 15.11
N PHE A 30 4.64 18.11 15.27
CA PHE A 30 3.74 17.24 14.51
C PHE A 30 2.94 18.08 13.50
N THR A 31 3.47 18.17 12.28
CA THR A 31 3.01 19.11 11.23
C THR A 31 2.56 18.44 9.95
N VAL A 32 2.68 17.10 9.83
CA VAL A 32 2.32 16.36 8.61
C VAL A 32 1.00 15.61 8.82
N PRO A 33 -0.11 15.99 8.16
CA PRO A 33 -1.40 15.37 8.43
C PRO A 33 -1.56 14.01 7.73
N LEU A 34 -2.21 13.06 8.41
CA LEU A 34 -2.90 11.94 7.78
C LEU A 34 -4.36 12.32 7.57
N LEU A 35 -4.81 12.31 6.32
CA LEU A 35 -6.13 12.82 5.95
C LEU A 35 -7.16 11.70 5.82
N SER A 36 -8.38 12.00 6.26
CA SER A 36 -9.58 11.21 6.00
C SER A 36 -10.10 11.43 4.58
N ARG A 37 -11.01 10.55 4.13
CA ARG A 37 -11.63 10.64 2.80
C ARG A 37 -12.41 11.96 2.67
N PRO A 38 -12.06 12.84 1.72
CA PRO A 38 -12.82 14.06 1.46
C PRO A 38 -14.24 13.75 0.98
N ALA A 39 -15.22 14.56 1.40
CA ALA A 39 -16.63 14.40 0.99
C ALA A 39 -16.85 14.66 -0.52
N ASP A 40 -15.97 15.45 -1.15
CA ASP A 40 -15.99 15.76 -2.58
C ASP A 40 -15.22 14.72 -3.44
N LEU A 41 -14.69 13.65 -2.83
CA LEU A 41 -14.04 12.56 -3.55
C LEU A 41 -15.07 11.56 -4.06
N VAL A 42 -15.36 11.62 -5.36
CA VAL A 42 -16.38 10.83 -6.06
C VAL A 42 -15.76 9.52 -6.58
N ASP A 43 -16.42 8.38 -6.31
CA ASP A 43 -16.07 7.10 -6.94
C ASP A 43 -16.47 7.12 -8.42
N VAL A 44 -15.56 6.70 -9.30
CA VAL A 44 -15.77 6.71 -10.76
C VAL A 44 -15.94 5.29 -11.28
N ASP A 45 -17.03 5.06 -12.01
CA ASP A 45 -17.36 3.83 -12.71
C ASP A 45 -17.82 4.12 -14.15
N ASP A 46 -18.22 3.08 -14.88
CA ASP A 46 -18.64 3.23 -16.28
C ASP A 46 -19.94 4.05 -16.45
N ALA A 47 -20.72 4.26 -15.38
CA ALA A 47 -21.97 5.02 -15.43
C ALA A 47 -21.75 6.54 -15.30
N ASN A 48 -20.71 6.97 -14.58
CA ASN A 48 -20.44 8.40 -14.34
C ASN A 48 -19.13 8.92 -14.96
N ARG A 49 -18.30 8.06 -15.56
CA ARG A 49 -17.01 8.46 -16.14
C ARG A 49 -17.20 9.42 -17.32
N PRO A 50 -16.60 10.63 -17.28
CA PRO A 50 -16.60 11.54 -18.42
C PRO A 50 -15.86 10.94 -19.62
N SER A 51 -16.31 11.29 -20.82
CA SER A 51 -15.60 10.95 -22.06
C SER A 51 -14.17 11.48 -22.02
N GLY A 52 -13.19 10.62 -22.30
CA GLY A 52 -11.76 10.96 -22.30
C GLY A 52 -11.04 10.87 -20.95
N MET A 53 -11.74 10.58 -19.84
CA MET A 53 -11.09 10.28 -18.57
C MET A 53 -10.37 8.93 -18.62
N ASP A 54 -9.13 8.87 -18.12
CA ASP A 54 -8.36 7.61 -18.04
C ASP A 54 -9.19 6.53 -17.30
N PRO A 55 -9.51 5.38 -17.94
CA PRO A 55 -10.25 4.30 -17.31
C PRO A 55 -9.63 3.75 -16.01
N TYR A 56 -8.35 4.00 -15.77
CA TYR A 56 -7.68 3.66 -14.51
C TYR A 56 -8.18 4.49 -13.32
N LEU A 57 -8.66 5.71 -13.55
CA LEU A 57 -9.12 6.60 -12.49
C LEU A 57 -10.44 6.08 -11.94
N ALA A 58 -10.39 5.57 -10.72
CA ALA A 58 -11.54 5.15 -9.93
C ALA A 58 -12.05 6.26 -9.00
N PHE A 59 -11.40 7.43 -8.99
CA PHE A 59 -11.77 8.56 -8.15
C PHE A 59 -11.59 9.88 -8.90
N ALA A 60 -12.49 10.82 -8.65
CA ALA A 60 -12.51 12.15 -9.25
C ALA A 60 -13.07 13.18 -8.26
N ARG A 61 -13.08 14.45 -8.67
CA ARG A 61 -13.78 15.55 -7.99
C ARG A 61 -14.80 16.21 -8.91
N PRO A 62 -15.83 16.85 -8.36
CA PRO A 62 -16.67 17.78 -9.11
C PRO A 62 -15.86 18.93 -9.72
N ALA A 63 -16.24 19.32 -10.93
CA ALA A 63 -15.76 20.47 -11.69
C ALA A 63 -16.94 21.09 -12.47
N PRO A 64 -16.81 22.32 -13.00
CA PRO A 64 -17.90 22.98 -13.74
C PRO A 64 -18.48 22.13 -14.89
N ASP A 65 -17.61 21.40 -15.60
CA ASP A 65 -17.98 20.58 -16.77
C ASP A 65 -18.14 19.07 -16.44
N GLY A 66 -18.40 18.73 -15.17
CA GLY A 66 -18.62 17.35 -14.73
C GLY A 66 -17.58 16.87 -13.72
N LEU A 67 -16.89 15.77 -14.00
CA LEU A 67 -15.84 15.22 -13.13
C LEU A 67 -14.45 15.50 -13.70
N ALA A 68 -13.51 15.85 -12.83
CA ALA A 68 -12.10 16.03 -13.17
C ALA A 68 -11.21 15.19 -12.24
N GLU A 69 -9.95 14.96 -12.64
CA GLU A 69 -8.96 14.34 -11.74
C GLU A 69 -8.94 15.05 -10.38
N TYR A 70 -8.85 14.28 -9.30
CA TYR A 70 -8.68 14.83 -7.97
C TYR A 70 -7.32 15.52 -7.83
N PHE A 71 -7.13 16.29 -6.76
CA PHE A 71 -5.81 16.85 -6.44
C PHE A 71 -4.78 15.74 -6.28
N ASP A 72 -3.59 15.92 -6.87
CA ASP A 72 -2.47 14.99 -6.67
C ASP A 72 -1.74 15.27 -5.35
N ARG A 73 -0.79 14.39 -5.00
CA ARG A 73 0.03 14.50 -3.79
C ARG A 73 0.63 15.88 -3.61
N GLY A 74 1.28 16.42 -4.64
CA GLY A 74 1.96 17.71 -4.54
C GLY A 74 0.97 18.84 -4.25
N ALA A 75 -0.20 18.85 -4.91
CA ALA A 75 -1.24 19.82 -4.61
C ALA A 75 -1.80 19.67 -3.19
N ILE A 76 -2.05 18.43 -2.73
CA ILE A 76 -2.56 18.13 -1.38
C ILE A 76 -1.56 18.57 -0.31
N GLU A 77 -0.28 18.20 -0.44
CA GLU A 77 0.77 18.54 0.52
C GLU A 77 1.10 20.05 0.51
N ARG A 78 0.77 20.78 -0.56
CA ARG A 78 0.80 22.26 -0.62
C ARG A 78 -0.48 22.94 -0.14
N GLY A 79 -1.42 22.18 0.43
CA GLY A 79 -2.59 22.74 1.12
C GLY A 79 -3.88 22.79 0.29
N ALA A 80 -4.01 22.06 -0.82
CA ALA A 80 -5.26 22.01 -1.58
C ALA A 80 -6.48 21.53 -0.78
N LEU A 81 -6.24 20.86 0.36
CA LEU A 81 -7.27 20.39 1.29
C LEU A 81 -7.22 21.07 2.66
N ALA A 82 -6.43 22.13 2.83
CA ALA A 82 -6.29 22.83 4.10
C ALA A 82 -7.62 23.45 4.56
N GLY A 83 -7.87 23.42 5.87
CA GLY A 83 -9.07 24.01 6.47
C GLY A 83 -10.37 23.22 6.25
N LYS A 84 -10.30 22.01 5.68
CA LYS A 84 -11.45 21.12 5.50
C LYS A 84 -11.74 20.22 6.71
N GLY A 85 -10.91 20.24 7.76
CA GLY A 85 -11.09 19.43 8.97
C GLY A 85 -11.00 17.93 8.70
N LEU A 86 -10.08 17.54 7.80
CA LEU A 86 -9.92 16.15 7.36
C LEU A 86 -8.85 15.39 8.14
N GLU A 87 -8.09 16.07 8.99
CA GLU A 87 -6.92 15.55 9.66
C GLU A 87 -7.30 14.54 10.76
N ILE A 88 -6.87 13.29 10.63
CA ILE A 88 -7.07 12.23 11.63
C ILE A 88 -6.00 12.31 12.72
N ALA A 89 -4.76 12.56 12.29
CA ALA A 89 -3.59 12.69 13.15
C ALA A 89 -2.50 13.47 12.41
N TRP A 90 -1.53 13.98 13.17
CA TRP A 90 -0.37 14.69 12.68
C TRP A 90 0.91 13.91 13.02
N LEU A 91 1.73 13.63 12.02
CA LEU A 91 3.05 13.00 12.11
C LEU A 91 4.15 14.07 12.15
N ALA A 92 5.32 13.68 12.66
CA ALA A 92 6.48 14.57 12.71
C ALA A 92 7.30 14.58 11.41
N ASP A 93 7.24 13.50 10.63
CA ASP A 93 8.08 13.31 9.45
C ASP A 93 7.26 12.94 8.21
N LYS A 94 7.56 13.62 7.09
CA LYS A 94 6.85 13.42 5.83
C LYS A 94 7.22 12.12 5.14
N VAL A 95 8.44 11.61 5.36
CA VAL A 95 8.89 10.33 4.81
C VAL A 95 8.13 9.19 5.50
N ASP A 96 7.95 9.24 6.81
CA ASP A 96 7.10 8.30 7.55
C ASP A 96 5.64 8.34 7.09
N ALA A 97 5.05 9.54 6.94
CA ALA A 97 3.71 9.67 6.36
C ALA A 97 3.61 9.05 4.96
N PHE A 98 4.63 9.26 4.12
CA PHE A 98 4.70 8.65 2.80
C PHE A 98 4.77 7.11 2.87
N PHE A 99 5.62 6.55 3.71
CA PHE A 99 5.69 5.09 3.86
C PHE A 99 4.39 4.53 4.43
N ILE A 100 3.70 5.21 5.34
CA ILE A 100 2.35 4.84 5.78
C ILE A 100 1.37 4.82 4.59
N HIS A 101 1.43 5.79 3.68
CA HIS A 101 0.64 5.74 2.43
C HIS A 101 0.98 4.53 1.56
N VAL A 102 2.26 4.16 1.44
CA VAL A 102 2.69 2.98 0.66
C VAL A 102 2.16 1.69 1.28
N GLN A 103 2.20 1.56 2.60
CA GLN A 103 1.72 0.37 3.32
C GLN A 103 0.19 0.31 3.40
N GLY A 104 -0.50 1.44 3.28
CA GLY A 104 -1.97 1.51 3.28
C GLY A 104 -2.62 1.41 4.66
N ALA A 105 -1.82 1.26 5.73
CA ALA A 105 -2.29 1.23 7.11
C ALA A 105 -1.16 1.63 8.07
N ALA A 106 -1.50 1.95 9.32
CA ALA A 106 -0.52 2.16 10.39
C ALA A 106 -1.15 2.04 11.78
N ARG A 107 -0.30 1.75 12.77
CA ARG A 107 -0.56 1.95 14.20
C ARG A 107 0.08 3.26 14.66
N LEU A 108 -0.73 4.15 15.19
CA LEU A 108 -0.35 5.47 15.67
C LEU A 108 -0.29 5.44 17.19
N LYS A 109 0.91 5.63 17.74
CA LYS A 109 1.14 5.88 19.16
C LYS A 109 0.87 7.36 19.41
N MET A 110 -0.36 7.66 19.85
CA MET A 110 -0.82 9.03 20.00
C MET A 110 -0.15 9.69 21.20
N THR A 111 0.16 10.98 21.11
CA THR A 111 0.76 11.77 22.21
C THR A 111 -0.15 11.88 23.44
N ASP A 112 -1.44 11.61 23.29
CA ASP A 112 -2.42 11.55 24.38
C ASP A 112 -2.49 10.15 25.06
N GLY A 113 -1.64 9.21 24.67
CA GLY A 113 -1.55 7.85 25.21
C GLY A 113 -2.44 6.83 24.52
N ARG A 114 -3.32 7.23 23.58
CA ARG A 114 -4.11 6.29 22.79
C ARG A 114 -3.25 5.54 21.78
N LEU A 115 -3.64 4.30 21.49
CA LEU A 115 -3.20 3.59 20.30
C LEU A 115 -4.31 3.66 19.26
N CYS A 116 -4.08 4.41 18.18
CA CYS A 116 -5.02 4.51 17.06
C CYS A 116 -4.54 3.64 15.91
N ARG A 117 -5.44 2.96 15.20
CA ARG A 117 -5.10 2.24 13.98
C ARG A 117 -5.85 2.87 12.82
N VAL A 118 -5.10 3.20 11.77
CA VAL A 118 -5.64 3.75 10.53
C VAL A 118 -5.46 2.76 9.39
N THR A 119 -6.44 2.68 8.51
CA THR A 119 -6.40 1.84 7.31
C THR A 119 -6.94 2.60 6.10
N TYR A 120 -6.61 2.13 4.91
CA TYR A 120 -7.05 2.67 3.63
C TYR A 120 -8.58 2.89 3.61
N ALA A 121 -8.97 4.11 3.22
CA ALA A 121 -10.35 4.48 2.94
C ALA A 121 -10.56 4.76 1.44
N ALA A 122 -9.64 5.51 0.82
CA ALA A 122 -9.69 5.86 -0.60
C ALA A 122 -8.29 6.32 -1.08
N LYS A 123 -8.16 6.61 -2.38
CA LYS A 123 -7.00 7.31 -2.93
C LYS A 123 -7.43 8.48 -3.82
N SER A 124 -6.52 9.40 -4.10
CA SER A 124 -6.76 10.54 -5.01
C SER A 124 -7.03 10.11 -6.46
N GLY A 125 -6.71 8.86 -6.82
CA GLY A 125 -7.02 8.27 -8.13
C GLY A 125 -5.78 8.00 -8.97
N GLN A 126 -4.79 8.89 -8.95
CA GLN A 126 -3.59 8.81 -9.77
C GLN A 126 -2.76 7.53 -9.54
N ARG A 127 -1.90 7.22 -10.50
CA ARG A 127 -0.98 6.07 -10.45
C ARG A 127 0.07 6.26 -9.36
N PHE A 128 0.47 5.15 -8.77
CA PHE A 128 1.56 5.10 -7.80
C PHE A 128 2.92 5.11 -8.51
N THR A 129 3.84 5.95 -8.04
CA THR A 129 5.26 5.92 -8.42
C THR A 129 6.10 5.73 -7.18
N GLY A 130 6.92 4.67 -7.14
CA GLY A 130 7.77 4.39 -5.98
C GLY A 130 9.02 5.29 -5.94
N PRO A 131 9.42 5.81 -4.76
CA PRO A 131 10.58 6.70 -4.65
C PRO A 131 11.90 6.00 -5.06
N GLY A 132 12.00 4.69 -4.85
CA GLY A 132 13.17 3.91 -5.26
C GLY A 132 13.38 3.89 -6.78
N LYS A 133 12.29 3.88 -7.57
CA LYS A 133 12.38 3.96 -9.04
C LYS A 133 12.91 5.33 -9.46
N VAL A 134 12.32 6.39 -8.91
CA VAL A 134 12.69 7.79 -9.19
C VAL A 134 14.16 8.03 -8.88
N LEU A 135 14.61 7.65 -7.67
CA LEU A 135 16.00 7.82 -7.25
C LEU A 135 16.97 7.04 -8.14
N SER A 136 16.57 5.86 -8.63
CA SER A 136 17.40 5.10 -9.56
C SER A 136 17.46 5.72 -10.95
N GLU A 137 16.36 6.28 -11.46
CA GLU A 137 16.31 6.94 -12.77
C GLU A 137 17.13 8.24 -12.77
N LEU A 138 17.18 8.94 -11.63
CA LEU A 138 18.03 10.12 -11.42
C LEU A 138 19.51 9.79 -11.17
N GLY A 139 19.86 8.50 -11.01
CA GLY A 139 21.24 8.08 -10.73
C GLY A 139 21.70 8.24 -9.28
N GLU A 140 20.78 8.58 -8.36
CA GLU A 140 21.05 8.81 -6.93
C GLU A 140 21.32 7.51 -6.17
N ILE A 141 20.59 6.44 -6.53
CA ILE A 141 20.76 5.10 -5.94
C ILE A 141 20.73 4.07 -7.08
N PRO A 142 21.81 3.28 -7.30
CA PRO A 142 21.77 2.21 -8.29
C PRO A 142 20.62 1.24 -8.03
N LEU A 143 19.87 0.84 -9.07
CA LEU A 143 18.68 -0.03 -8.96
C LEU A 143 18.91 -1.28 -8.10
N ALA A 144 20.10 -1.89 -8.22
CA ALA A 144 20.48 -3.08 -7.45
C ALA A 144 20.63 -2.85 -5.94
N LYS A 145 20.78 -1.59 -5.51
CA LYS A 145 20.91 -1.17 -4.12
C LYS A 145 19.65 -0.52 -3.56
N VAL A 146 18.59 -0.39 -4.35
CA VAL A 146 17.32 0.21 -3.91
C VAL A 146 16.64 -0.69 -2.89
N THR A 147 16.62 -0.25 -1.64
CA THR A 147 15.94 -0.87 -0.50
C THR A 147 15.20 0.20 0.29
N MET A 148 14.27 -0.19 1.17
CA MET A 148 13.59 0.78 2.05
C MET A 148 14.61 1.57 2.90
N GLN A 149 15.63 0.87 3.41
CA GLN A 149 16.69 1.43 4.24
C GLN A 149 17.54 2.43 3.45
N SER A 150 17.96 2.09 2.22
CA SER A 150 18.76 3.01 1.39
C SER A 150 17.98 4.26 0.99
N ILE A 151 16.69 4.12 0.67
CA ILE A 151 15.80 5.26 0.36
C ILE A 151 15.67 6.19 1.57
N ARG A 152 15.40 5.64 2.76
CA ARG A 152 15.29 6.42 4.00
C ARG A 152 16.62 7.11 4.36
N ALA A 153 17.75 6.45 4.14
CA ALA A 153 19.07 7.04 4.35
C ALA A 153 19.31 8.22 3.39
N TRP A 154 18.91 8.09 2.12
CA TRP A 154 19.05 9.17 1.14
C TRP A 154 18.21 10.39 1.51
N PHE A 155 16.96 10.21 1.95
CA PHE A 155 16.12 11.34 2.40
C PHE A 155 16.68 12.06 3.61
N ARG A 156 17.28 11.33 4.56
CA ARG A 156 17.95 11.94 5.72
C ARG A 156 19.17 12.78 5.30
N ALA A 157 19.87 12.38 4.25
CA ALA A 157 21.02 13.10 3.72
C ALA A 157 20.64 14.30 2.83
N HIS A 158 19.43 14.32 2.25
CA HIS A 158 18.96 15.35 1.31
C HIS A 158 17.57 15.89 1.70
N PRO A 159 17.43 16.54 2.89
CA PRO A 159 16.14 17.01 3.39
C PRO A 159 15.47 18.06 2.47
N ASP A 160 16.27 18.81 1.71
CA ASP A 160 15.85 19.83 0.75
C ASP A 160 15.20 19.24 -0.53
N ARG A 161 15.49 17.98 -0.84
CA ARG A 161 15.00 17.30 -2.05
C ARG A 161 13.91 16.28 -1.78
N VAL A 162 13.42 16.17 -0.55
CA VAL A 162 12.39 15.19 -0.21
C VAL A 162 11.13 15.40 -1.06
N ASP A 163 10.66 16.65 -1.16
CA ASP A 163 9.43 16.98 -1.89
C ASP A 163 9.57 16.74 -3.41
N GLU A 164 10.75 17.02 -3.99
CA GLU A 164 11.08 16.73 -5.38
C GLU A 164 10.81 15.26 -5.74
N ILE A 165 11.25 14.36 -4.86
CA ILE A 165 11.15 12.91 -5.07
C ILE A 165 9.76 12.38 -4.70
N LEU A 166 9.22 12.78 -3.53
CA LEU A 166 7.93 12.26 -3.06
C LEU A 166 6.79 12.70 -3.98
N TRP A 167 6.82 13.91 -4.54
CA TRP A 167 5.76 14.41 -5.42
C TRP A 167 5.74 13.77 -6.81
N GLN A 168 6.77 13.02 -7.21
CA GLN A 168 6.70 12.15 -8.39
C GLN A 168 5.62 11.06 -8.23
N ASN A 169 5.31 10.68 -6.98
CA ASN A 169 4.15 9.87 -6.67
C ASN A 169 2.89 10.74 -6.61
N ARG A 170 2.20 10.92 -7.73
CA ARG A 170 0.94 11.69 -7.78
C ARG A 170 -0.17 11.09 -6.89
N SER A 171 -0.13 9.79 -6.60
CA SER A 171 -1.11 9.12 -5.73
C SER A 171 -0.99 9.56 -4.27
N TYR A 172 -2.11 9.98 -3.68
CA TYR A 172 -2.28 10.25 -2.26
C TYR A 172 -3.31 9.29 -1.67
N ILE A 173 -3.10 8.80 -0.44
CA ILE A 173 -3.98 7.83 0.21
C ILE A 173 -4.72 8.51 1.36
N PHE A 174 -6.03 8.31 1.39
CA PHE A 174 -6.90 8.76 2.47
C PHE A 174 -7.23 7.59 3.39
N PHE A 175 -7.29 7.86 4.68
CA PHE A 175 -7.47 6.85 5.71
C PHE A 175 -8.82 6.96 6.40
N ARG A 176 -9.10 5.96 7.21
CA ARG A 176 -10.13 5.97 8.25
C ARG A 176 -9.58 5.26 9.48
N GLU A 177 -10.09 5.61 10.64
CA GLU A 177 -9.85 4.82 11.84
C GLU A 177 -10.48 3.43 11.70
N ALA A 178 -9.81 2.41 12.23
CA ALA A 178 -10.31 1.05 12.26
C ALA A 178 -9.88 0.38 13.56
N ALA A 179 -10.85 0.15 14.45
CA ALA A 179 -10.62 -0.69 15.61
C ALA A 179 -10.33 -2.13 15.16
N VAL A 180 -9.30 -2.73 15.75
CA VAL A 180 -9.03 -4.17 15.65
C VAL A 180 -8.83 -4.66 17.07
N ASP A 181 -9.73 -5.54 17.52
CA ASP A 181 -9.79 -5.99 18.91
C ASP A 181 -8.55 -6.82 19.29
N ASP A 182 -8.01 -7.60 18.35
CA ASP A 182 -6.80 -8.39 18.54
C ASP A 182 -5.55 -7.66 18.03
N ALA A 183 -4.68 -7.25 18.95
CA ALA A 183 -3.42 -6.57 18.65
C ALA A 183 -2.39 -7.47 17.92
N ALA A 184 -2.57 -8.80 17.91
CA ALA A 184 -1.73 -9.72 17.15
C ALA A 184 -2.08 -9.74 15.65
N LEU A 185 -3.29 -9.29 15.28
CA LEU A 185 -3.72 -9.18 13.90
C LEU A 185 -3.28 -7.85 13.28
N GLY A 186 -3.10 -7.90 11.97
CA GLY A 186 -2.85 -6.74 11.12
C GLY A 186 -4.11 -5.89 10.87
N PRO A 187 -4.00 -4.88 10.00
CA PRO A 187 -5.08 -3.97 9.69
C PRO A 187 -6.23 -4.67 8.94
N ILE A 188 -7.43 -4.09 8.98
CA ILE A 188 -8.51 -4.45 8.04
C ILE A 188 -8.10 -3.98 6.65
N ALA A 189 -8.04 -4.90 5.69
CA ALA A 189 -7.53 -4.62 4.35
C ALA A 189 -8.61 -4.71 3.25
N ALA A 190 -8.21 -4.93 1.99
CA ALA A 190 -9.14 -4.92 0.86
C ALA A 190 -10.29 -5.94 0.99
N ALA A 191 -10.01 -7.14 1.52
CA ALA A 191 -11.00 -8.19 1.75
C ALA A 191 -11.92 -7.96 2.97
N LYS A 192 -11.84 -6.79 3.63
CA LYS A 192 -12.67 -6.40 4.79
C LYS A 192 -12.50 -7.28 6.03
N VAL A 193 -11.38 -7.98 6.13
CA VAL A 193 -10.99 -8.80 7.29
C VAL A 193 -9.60 -8.39 7.78
N PRO A 194 -9.26 -8.65 9.05
CA PRO A 194 -7.91 -8.41 9.55
C PRO A 194 -6.89 -9.31 8.85
N LEU A 195 -5.69 -8.77 8.59
CA LEU A 195 -4.58 -9.54 8.08
C LEU A 195 -3.93 -10.39 9.17
N THR A 196 -3.44 -11.57 8.80
CA THR A 196 -2.71 -12.49 9.66
C THR A 196 -1.23 -12.50 9.28
N PRO A 197 -0.32 -12.11 10.20
CA PRO A 197 1.12 -12.09 9.93
C PRO A 197 1.65 -13.41 9.36
N GLY A 198 2.39 -13.34 8.26
CA GLY A 198 2.99 -14.50 7.58
C GLY A 198 1.99 -15.45 6.92
N ARG A 199 0.70 -15.09 6.86
CA ARG A 199 -0.40 -15.90 6.28
C ARG A 199 -1.29 -15.14 5.32
N SER A 200 -1.31 -13.81 5.35
CA SER A 200 -2.01 -13.00 4.36
C SER A 200 -1.10 -12.61 3.21
N VAL A 201 -1.65 -12.62 2.00
CA VAL A 201 -0.98 -12.15 0.79
C VAL A 201 -1.86 -11.13 0.06
N ALA A 202 -1.25 -10.04 -0.41
CA ALA A 202 -1.86 -9.13 -1.35
C ALA A 202 -1.70 -9.66 -2.78
N VAL A 203 -2.75 -9.62 -3.58
CA VAL A 203 -2.78 -10.15 -4.96
C VAL A 203 -3.39 -9.15 -5.93
N ASP A 204 -3.25 -9.41 -7.23
CA ASP A 204 -3.96 -8.65 -8.26
C ASP A 204 -5.47 -8.91 -8.17
N ARG A 205 -6.23 -7.89 -7.79
CA ARG A 205 -7.69 -7.97 -7.60
C ARG A 205 -8.49 -8.17 -8.90
N LEU A 206 -7.89 -7.88 -10.06
CA LEU A 206 -8.55 -8.07 -11.36
C LEU A 206 -8.45 -9.52 -11.83
N LEU A 207 -7.46 -10.26 -11.33
CA LEU A 207 -7.19 -11.64 -11.73
C LEU A 207 -7.59 -12.66 -10.66
N HIS A 208 -7.56 -12.27 -9.39
CA HIS A 208 -7.78 -13.17 -8.26
C HIS A 208 -8.95 -12.76 -7.39
N THR A 209 -9.66 -13.74 -6.85
CA THR A 209 -10.73 -13.53 -5.88
C THR A 209 -10.18 -13.55 -4.46
N PHE A 210 -10.56 -12.57 -3.64
CA PHE A 210 -10.21 -12.57 -2.21
C PHE A 210 -10.76 -13.82 -1.50
N GLY A 211 -10.02 -14.29 -0.48
CA GLY A 211 -10.27 -15.53 0.23
C GLY A 211 -9.62 -16.76 -0.42
N THR A 212 -9.14 -16.66 -1.66
CA THR A 212 -8.47 -17.78 -2.34
C THR A 212 -7.19 -18.17 -1.58
N PRO A 213 -7.03 -19.46 -1.22
CA PRO A 213 -5.78 -19.95 -0.66
C PRO A 213 -4.70 -20.11 -1.75
N PHE A 214 -3.53 -19.56 -1.50
CA PHE A 214 -2.33 -19.71 -2.33
C PHE A 214 -1.25 -20.43 -1.54
N TYR A 215 -0.76 -21.55 -2.07
CA TYR A 215 0.53 -22.09 -1.64
C TYR A 215 1.64 -21.38 -2.42
N ILE A 216 2.56 -20.76 -1.69
CA ILE A 216 3.70 -20.01 -2.24
C ILE A 216 4.98 -20.76 -1.91
N ASP A 217 5.75 -21.12 -2.92
CA ASP A 217 7.10 -21.69 -2.79
C ASP A 217 8.14 -20.66 -3.28
N ALA A 218 8.87 -20.07 -2.35
CA ALA A 218 9.93 -19.11 -2.59
C ALA A 218 11.21 -19.59 -1.88
N PRO A 219 11.98 -20.50 -2.51
CA PRO A 219 13.06 -21.24 -1.83
C PRO A 219 14.24 -20.37 -1.38
N THR A 220 14.44 -19.20 -2.00
CA THR A 220 15.50 -18.25 -1.64
C THR A 220 15.08 -17.24 -0.57
N LEU A 221 13.79 -17.23 -0.18
CA LEU A 221 13.28 -16.33 0.84
C LEU A 221 13.49 -16.94 2.24
N ALA A 222 14.38 -16.34 3.03
CA ALA A 222 14.69 -16.75 4.41
C ALA A 222 14.26 -15.74 5.50
N ALA A 223 13.64 -14.62 5.12
CA ALA A 223 13.32 -13.54 6.06
C ALA A 223 12.21 -13.88 7.07
N PHE A 224 11.40 -14.91 6.82
CA PHE A 224 10.25 -15.29 7.65
C PHE A 224 10.54 -16.43 8.66
N GLY A 225 11.80 -16.83 8.81
CA GLY A 225 12.25 -17.90 9.73
C GLY A 225 13.29 -18.82 9.11
N ASP A 226 13.63 -19.89 9.82
CA ASP A 226 14.65 -20.84 9.38
C ASP A 226 14.15 -21.71 8.22
N GLY A 227 14.87 -21.66 7.09
CA GLY A 227 14.60 -22.48 5.91
C GLY A 227 13.82 -21.77 4.79
N PRO A 228 13.53 -22.48 3.67
CA PRO A 228 12.87 -21.91 2.51
C PRO A 228 11.41 -21.54 2.81
N PHE A 229 10.95 -20.41 2.26
CA PHE A 229 9.55 -19.99 2.40
C PHE A 229 8.63 -20.88 1.56
N ARG A 230 7.87 -21.74 2.26
CA ARG A 230 6.89 -22.66 1.67
C ARG A 230 5.63 -22.66 2.51
N ARG A 231 4.67 -21.80 2.16
CA ARG A 231 3.51 -21.55 3.02
C ARG A 231 2.22 -21.46 2.24
N LEU A 232 1.18 -22.05 2.82
CA LEU A 232 -0.20 -21.73 2.49
C LEU A 232 -0.56 -20.37 3.09
N MET A 233 -1.12 -19.51 2.24
CA MET A 233 -1.51 -18.13 2.52
C MET A 233 -2.91 -17.85 1.97
N ILE A 234 -3.55 -16.78 2.42
CA ILE A 234 -4.89 -16.38 1.98
C ILE A 234 -4.80 -15.01 1.30
N ALA A 235 -5.37 -14.91 0.09
CA ALA A 235 -5.50 -13.64 -0.62
C ALA A 235 -6.49 -12.72 0.11
N GLN A 236 -6.00 -11.76 0.90
CA GLN A 236 -6.83 -10.90 1.74
C GLN A 236 -6.65 -9.40 1.44
N ASP A 237 -5.73 -9.07 0.55
CA ASP A 237 -5.43 -7.68 0.22
C ASP A 237 -5.07 -7.48 -1.25
N THR A 238 -4.90 -6.23 -1.66
CA THR A 238 -4.43 -5.84 -2.99
C THR A 238 -3.64 -4.54 -2.91
N GLY A 239 -2.79 -4.28 -3.90
CA GLY A 239 -1.99 -3.05 -3.96
C GLY A 239 -1.81 -2.57 -5.39
N SER A 240 -1.64 -1.25 -5.58
CA SER A 240 -1.50 -0.67 -6.93
C SER A 240 -0.26 -1.16 -7.69
N ALA A 241 0.76 -1.67 -6.98
CA ALA A 241 1.98 -2.25 -7.55
C ALA A 241 1.94 -3.79 -7.67
N ILE A 242 0.83 -4.41 -7.27
CA ILE A 242 0.63 -5.87 -7.25
C ILE A 242 -0.22 -6.23 -8.45
N THR A 243 0.45 -6.29 -9.60
CA THR A 243 -0.18 -6.55 -10.91
C THR A 243 0.38 -7.82 -11.52
N GLY A 244 -0.51 -8.64 -12.09
CA GLY A 244 -0.18 -9.87 -12.78
C GLY A 244 -0.55 -11.15 -12.01
N PRO A 245 -0.65 -12.29 -12.72
CA PRO A 245 -1.21 -13.53 -12.19
C PRO A 245 -0.34 -14.17 -11.11
N ALA A 246 0.99 -14.14 -11.25
CA ALA A 246 1.94 -14.72 -10.28
C ALA A 246 2.72 -13.62 -9.54
N ARG A 247 2.00 -12.61 -9.03
CA ARG A 247 2.56 -11.48 -8.27
C ARG A 247 1.88 -11.40 -6.91
N GLY A 248 2.65 -11.35 -5.82
CA GLY A 248 2.09 -11.25 -4.47
C GLY A 248 2.92 -10.39 -3.52
N ASP A 249 2.26 -9.76 -2.54
CA ASP A 249 2.92 -9.05 -1.44
C ASP A 249 2.65 -9.76 -0.12
N LEU A 250 3.70 -10.19 0.58
CA LEU A 250 3.59 -11.01 1.79
C LEU A 250 3.43 -10.10 3.01
N PHE A 251 2.35 -10.28 3.77
CA PHE A 251 2.16 -9.51 4.99
C PHE A 251 3.08 -10.04 6.10
N ALA A 252 4.07 -9.25 6.51
CA ALA A 252 5.05 -9.63 7.52
C ALA A 252 4.51 -9.49 8.96
N GLY A 253 3.50 -8.64 9.17
CA GLY A 253 2.97 -8.30 10.49
C GLY A 253 3.04 -6.80 10.76
N SER A 254 3.13 -6.44 12.03
CA SER A 254 3.10 -5.03 12.47
C SER A 254 4.38 -4.66 13.23
N GLY A 255 4.76 -3.38 13.15
CA GLY A 255 5.91 -2.82 13.86
C GLY A 255 7.27 -3.04 13.19
N ALA A 256 8.33 -2.62 13.88
CA ALA A 256 9.67 -2.53 13.32
C ALA A 256 10.24 -3.88 12.85
N ALA A 257 10.05 -4.95 13.63
CA ALA A 257 10.53 -6.29 13.25
C ALA A 257 9.88 -6.78 11.95
N ALA A 258 8.57 -6.54 11.77
CA ALA A 258 7.89 -6.86 10.52
C ALA A 258 8.39 -5.98 9.36
N GLY A 259 8.75 -4.72 9.63
CA GLY A 259 9.36 -3.82 8.65
C GLY A 259 10.72 -4.31 8.13
N GLU A 260 11.57 -4.85 9.00
CA GLU A 260 12.86 -5.43 8.59
C GLU A 260 12.66 -6.68 7.73
N ILE A 261 11.70 -7.54 8.07
CA ILE A 261 11.34 -8.70 7.25
C ILE A 261 10.82 -8.24 5.88
N ALA A 262 9.83 -7.35 5.86
CA ALA A 262 9.20 -6.87 4.62
C ALA A 262 10.20 -6.17 3.68
N GLY A 263 11.09 -5.35 4.24
CA GLY A 263 12.02 -4.52 3.48
C GLY A 263 13.06 -5.28 2.64
N VAL A 264 13.31 -6.56 2.97
CA VAL A 264 14.28 -7.41 2.25
C VAL A 264 13.63 -8.43 1.32
N VAL A 265 12.29 -8.55 1.34
CA VAL A 265 11.59 -9.54 0.51
C VAL A 265 11.51 -9.04 -0.93
N ARG A 266 12.22 -9.74 -1.81
CA ARG A 266 12.16 -9.57 -3.26
C ARG A 266 12.66 -10.86 -3.90
N ASN A 267 11.78 -11.83 -4.02
CA ASN A 267 12.15 -13.21 -4.35
C ASN A 267 11.28 -13.76 -5.47
N ALA A 268 11.91 -14.54 -6.36
CA ALA A 268 11.18 -15.39 -7.28
C ALA A 268 10.37 -16.44 -6.49
N ALA A 269 9.16 -16.74 -6.94
CA ALA A 269 8.27 -17.67 -6.25
C ALA A 269 7.30 -18.37 -7.21
N ASP A 270 6.98 -19.63 -6.91
CA ASP A 270 5.92 -20.38 -7.58
C ASP A 270 4.60 -20.24 -6.82
N PHE A 271 3.52 -20.04 -7.57
CA PHE A 271 2.18 -19.81 -7.04
C PHE A 271 1.24 -20.97 -7.38
N TYR A 272 0.58 -21.50 -6.36
CA TYR A 272 -0.42 -22.56 -6.52
C TYR A 272 -1.74 -22.12 -5.86
N ALA A 273 -2.70 -21.69 -6.67
CA ALA A 273 -4.06 -21.42 -6.21
C ALA A 273 -4.79 -22.74 -5.90
N LEU A 274 -5.38 -22.83 -4.71
CA LEU A 274 -6.25 -23.93 -4.30
C LEU A 274 -7.70 -23.51 -4.50
N ILE A 275 -8.33 -24.05 -5.54
CA ILE A 275 -9.72 -23.74 -5.87
C ILE A 275 -10.67 -24.83 -5.38
N PRO A 276 -11.91 -24.48 -4.96
CA PRO A 276 -12.93 -25.47 -4.64
C PRO A 276 -13.09 -26.48 -5.77
N ARG A 277 -13.10 -27.77 -5.44
CA ARG A 277 -13.16 -28.88 -6.42
C ARG A 277 -14.30 -28.73 -7.44
N GLN A 278 -15.43 -28.19 -7.01
CA GLN A 278 -16.62 -27.97 -7.84
C GLN A 278 -16.38 -26.98 -8.99
N LEU A 279 -15.44 -26.04 -8.84
CA LEU A 279 -15.09 -25.07 -9.90
C LEU A 279 -14.21 -25.69 -11.00
N VAL A 280 -13.53 -26.80 -10.72
CA VAL A 280 -12.71 -27.54 -11.70
C VAL A 280 -13.58 -28.41 -12.60
N SER A 281 -14.78 -28.78 -12.15
CA SER A 281 -15.61 -29.83 -12.78
C SER A 281 -16.65 -29.29 -13.77
N ARG A 282 -16.62 -28.00 -14.12
CA ARG A 282 -17.55 -27.40 -15.09
C ARG A 282 -16.83 -27.19 -16.42
N PRO A 283 -17.13 -27.97 -17.49
CA PRO A 283 -16.81 -27.52 -18.83
C PRO A 283 -17.58 -26.20 -19.03
N LEU A 284 -16.90 -25.18 -19.55
CA LEU A 284 -17.57 -23.99 -20.06
C LEU A 284 -18.60 -24.44 -21.12
N PRO A 285 -19.87 -23.98 -21.09
CA PRO A 285 -20.77 -24.16 -22.23
C PRO A 285 -20.23 -23.43 -23.47
#